data_AF-A0A954KFT8-F1
#
_entry.id   AF-A0A954KFT8-F1
#
_cell.length_a   1.000
_cell.length_b   1.000
_cell.length_c   1.000
_cell.angle_alpha   90.00
_cell.angle_beta   90.00
_cell.angle_gamma   90.00
#
_symmetry.space_group_name_H-M   'P 1'
#
loop_
_entity.id
_entity.type
_entity.pdbx_description
1 polymer ?
#
loop_
_entity_poly.entity_id
_entity_poly.type
_entity_poly.pdbx_seq_one_letter_code
_entity_poly.pdbx_strand_id
1 'polypeptide(L)'
;MPAPQGPPALIAIDHPAFSIHHETGFDYATWYIGTKAEQLAGQYGFAEDEDEDIRQELMLHLIQHWPVFDSAIAKATTFIQNVIDNRVCELIRNQERQKRDYRREESLTEEAECGLLDGTRGQPCVSDHSLIELRVDCETILDSMPNDLRLIAELLKTTSAADIARKLRMPTNTLRNRIAELRERFVATGYGEITESDDTND
;
A
#
# COMPACT_ATOMS: atom_id res chain seq x y z
N MET A 1 28.04 13.46 -38.60
CA MET A 1 28.39 13.60 -37.18
C MET A 1 28.06 15.01 -36.71
N PRO A 2 26.89 15.24 -36.09
CA PRO A 2 26.64 16.46 -35.32
C PRO A 2 27.16 16.28 -33.88
N ALA A 3 27.84 17.31 -33.37
CA ALA A 3 28.38 17.43 -32.02
C ALA A 3 27.26 17.65 -30.97
N PRO A 4 27.50 17.34 -29.68
CA PRO A 4 26.44 17.20 -28.68
C PRO A 4 25.88 18.56 -28.23
N GLN A 5 24.55 18.63 -28.14
CA GLN A 5 23.83 19.74 -27.53
C GLN A 5 24.06 19.70 -26.01
N GLY A 6 24.61 20.77 -25.45
CA GLY A 6 24.63 21.00 -24.00
C GLY A 6 23.22 21.21 -23.46
N PRO A 7 23.01 21.08 -22.14
CA PRO A 7 21.68 21.17 -21.54
C PRO A 7 21.04 22.54 -21.81
N PRO A 8 19.72 22.60 -22.03
CA PRO A 8 19.05 23.87 -22.26
C PRO A 8 19.14 24.74 -21.01
N ALA A 9 19.61 25.97 -21.22
CA ALA A 9 19.69 27.00 -20.20
C ALA A 9 18.32 27.23 -19.56
N LEU A 10 18.31 27.26 -18.22
CA LEU A 10 17.21 27.74 -17.39
C LEU A 10 16.65 29.04 -17.98
N ILE A 11 15.39 28.99 -18.41
CA ILE A 11 14.68 30.13 -18.97
C ILE A 11 14.53 31.15 -17.83
N ALA A 12 15.32 32.21 -17.90
CA ALA A 12 15.10 33.41 -17.11
C ALA A 12 13.83 34.10 -17.63
N ILE A 13 12.71 33.87 -16.94
CA ILE A 13 11.45 34.56 -17.20
C ILE A 13 11.54 35.92 -16.52
N ASP A 14 11.96 36.95 -17.26
CA ASP A 14 11.93 38.35 -16.83
C ASP A 14 10.55 38.94 -17.16
N HIS A 15 9.63 38.92 -16.19
CA HIS A 15 8.27 39.49 -16.31
C HIS A 15 8.15 40.74 -15.41
N PRO A 16 7.61 41.88 -15.88
CA PRO A 16 7.65 43.14 -15.13
C PRO A 16 6.70 43.22 -13.91
N ALA A 17 5.90 42.19 -13.62
CA ALA A 17 5.19 42.03 -12.34
C ALA A 17 6.03 41.29 -11.27
N PHE A 18 7.25 40.84 -11.64
CA PHE A 18 8.16 39.99 -10.87
C PHE A 18 9.26 40.80 -10.17
N SER A 19 8.97 42.02 -9.69
CA SER A 19 9.88 42.72 -8.77
C SER A 19 9.74 42.13 -7.36
N ILE A 20 10.16 40.87 -7.20
CA ILE A 20 10.42 40.28 -5.90
C ILE A 20 11.72 40.92 -5.39
N HIS A 21 11.63 42.10 -4.77
CA HIS A 21 12.75 42.67 -4.03
C HIS A 21 12.95 41.89 -2.73
N HIS A 22 13.66 40.75 -2.81
CA HIS A 22 14.35 40.18 -1.66
C HIS A 22 15.42 39.20 -2.13
N GLU A 23 16.68 39.65 -2.21
CA GLU A 23 17.87 38.83 -2.52
C GLU A 23 17.99 37.56 -1.64
N THR A 24 17.22 37.45 -0.55
CA THR A 24 17.25 36.28 0.35
C THR A 24 15.94 35.50 0.40
N GLY A 25 14.84 36.02 -0.15
CA GLY A 25 13.52 35.37 -0.07
C GLY A 25 13.29 34.34 -1.17
N PHE A 26 13.68 34.68 -2.40
CA PHE A 26 13.55 33.81 -3.57
C PHE A 26 14.52 32.62 -3.51
N ASP A 27 15.76 32.88 -3.11
CA ASP A 27 16.78 31.85 -2.89
C ASP A 27 16.36 30.88 -1.77
N TYR A 28 15.80 31.42 -0.68
CA TYR A 28 15.26 30.61 0.41
C TYR A 28 14.05 29.77 -0.03
N ALA A 29 13.12 30.35 -0.78
CA ALA A 29 11.96 29.64 -1.30
C ALA A 29 12.37 28.47 -2.19
N THR A 30 13.28 28.71 -3.14
CA THR A 30 13.75 27.68 -4.08
C THR A 30 14.43 26.52 -3.34
N TRP A 31 15.32 26.84 -2.37
CA TRP A 31 15.95 25.83 -1.53
C TRP A 31 14.94 25.05 -0.68
N TYR A 32 14.00 25.74 -0.05
CA TYR A 32 13.02 25.12 0.85
C TYR A 32 12.02 24.24 0.07
N ILE A 33 11.58 24.69 -1.11
CA ILE A 33 10.75 23.91 -2.03
C ILE A 33 11.50 22.66 -2.50
N GLY A 34 12.75 22.79 -2.94
CA GLY A 34 13.56 21.65 -3.37
C GLY A 34 13.72 20.60 -2.26
N THR A 35 14.03 21.05 -1.04
CA THR A 35 14.14 20.17 0.13
C THR A 35 12.83 19.43 0.42
N LYS A 36 11.68 20.10 0.28
CA LYS A 36 10.37 19.48 0.52
C LYS A 36 9.96 18.54 -0.62
N ALA A 37 10.28 18.87 -1.87
CA ALA A 37 10.02 18.02 -3.02
C ALA A 37 10.80 16.72 -2.91
N GLU A 38 12.10 16.77 -2.58
CA GLU A 38 12.92 15.58 -2.35
C GLU A 38 12.41 14.72 -1.18
N GLN A 39 11.87 15.34 -0.13
CA GLN A 39 11.27 14.61 1.00
C GLN A 39 9.95 13.93 0.65
N LEU A 40 9.20 14.50 -0.29
CA LEU A 40 7.91 13.98 -0.73
C LEU A 40 8.08 12.93 -1.83
N ALA A 41 9.01 13.12 -2.76
CA ALA A 41 9.32 12.18 -3.82
C ALA A 41 9.72 10.81 -3.24
N GLY A 42 9.06 9.75 -3.70
CA GLY A 42 9.24 8.39 -3.17
C GLY A 42 8.65 8.13 -1.77
N GLN A 43 8.05 9.13 -1.11
CA GLN A 43 7.35 8.97 0.18
C GLN A 43 5.87 9.37 0.07
N TYR A 44 5.07 9.05 1.10
CA TYR A 44 3.66 9.43 1.22
C TYR A 44 2.75 9.05 0.02
N GLY A 45 3.23 8.16 -0.85
CA GLY A 45 2.52 7.72 -2.05
C GLY A 45 2.79 8.51 -3.30
N PHE A 46 3.82 9.35 -3.33
CA PHE A 46 4.37 9.93 -4.54
C PHE A 46 5.44 9.01 -5.15
N ALA A 47 5.59 9.04 -6.47
CA ALA A 47 6.63 8.30 -7.17
C ALA A 47 7.99 9.01 -7.07
N GLU A 48 9.08 8.31 -7.35
CA GLU A 48 10.43 8.88 -7.29
C GLU A 48 10.68 9.92 -8.40
N ASP A 49 9.93 9.86 -9.50
CA ASP A 49 9.99 10.77 -10.64
C ASP A 49 9.08 12.02 -10.52
N GLU A 50 8.24 12.09 -9.48
CA GLU A 50 7.31 13.21 -9.25
C GLU A 50 7.97 14.45 -8.56
N ASP A 51 9.27 14.43 -8.30
CA ASP A 51 10.00 15.54 -7.64
C ASP A 51 9.82 16.88 -8.37
N GLU A 52 9.95 16.89 -9.70
CA GLU A 52 9.83 18.11 -10.50
C GLU A 52 8.39 18.66 -10.51
N ASP A 53 7.40 17.78 -10.55
CA ASP A 53 5.99 18.17 -10.50
C ASP A 53 5.63 18.76 -9.14
N ILE A 54 6.12 18.17 -8.04
CA ILE A 54 5.94 18.69 -6.69
C ILE A 54 6.61 20.07 -6.54
N ARG A 55 7.82 20.24 -7.08
CA ARG A 55 8.53 21.53 -7.08
C ARG A 55 7.73 22.61 -7.80
N GLN A 56 7.21 22.32 -8.99
CA GLN A 56 6.41 23.27 -9.77
C GLN A 56 5.11 23.62 -9.06
N GLU A 57 4.43 22.65 -8.48
CA GLU A 57 3.18 22.84 -7.75
C GLU A 57 3.38 23.74 -6.52
N LEU A 58 4.43 23.50 -5.73
CA LEU A 58 4.76 24.31 -4.56
C LEU A 58 5.18 25.74 -4.95
N MET A 59 5.93 25.89 -6.05
CA MET A 59 6.33 27.20 -6.57
C MET A 59 5.10 28.00 -7.07
N LEU A 60 4.21 27.35 -7.82
CA LEU A 60 2.99 27.96 -8.32
C LEU A 60 2.11 28.45 -7.16
N HIS A 61 1.93 27.61 -6.14
CA HIS A 61 1.16 27.98 -4.95
C HIS A 61 1.79 29.18 -4.22
N LEU A 62 3.13 29.22 -4.09
CA LEU A 62 3.80 30.36 -3.50
C LEU A 62 3.57 31.65 -4.31
N ILE A 63 3.69 31.59 -5.64
CA ILE A 63 3.48 32.74 -6.54
C ILE A 63 2.04 33.27 -6.42
N GLN A 64 1.06 32.37 -6.37
CA GLN A 64 -0.36 32.74 -6.26
C GLN A 64 -0.68 33.45 -4.94
N HIS A 65 -0.03 33.03 -3.85
CA HIS A 65 -0.26 33.59 -2.52
C HIS A 65 0.63 34.80 -2.19
N TRP A 66 1.71 35.03 -2.95
CA TRP A 66 2.65 36.13 -2.73
C TRP A 66 2.01 37.53 -2.67
N PRO A 67 1.00 37.90 -3.49
CA PRO A 67 0.39 39.23 -3.42
C PRO A 67 -0.28 39.58 -2.09
N VAL A 68 -0.56 38.57 -1.25
CA VAL A 68 -1.17 38.72 0.07
C VAL A 68 -0.11 38.93 1.16
N PHE A 69 1.17 38.79 0.82
CA PHE A 69 2.25 38.96 1.79
C PHE A 69 2.33 40.41 2.28
N ASP A 70 2.26 40.56 3.59
CA ASP A 70 2.48 41.83 4.29
C ASP A 70 3.70 41.72 5.20
N SER A 71 4.76 42.44 4.84
CA SER A 71 6.02 42.47 5.59
C SER A 71 5.91 43.17 6.95
N ALA A 72 4.84 43.95 7.19
CA ALA A 72 4.58 44.56 8.49
C ALA A 72 4.07 43.54 9.52
N ILE A 73 3.53 42.41 9.07
CA ILE A 73 2.89 41.40 9.92
C ILE A 73 3.82 40.19 10.14
N ALA A 74 4.60 39.79 9.12
CA ALA A 74 5.45 38.61 9.20
C ALA A 74 6.73 38.72 8.37
N LYS A 75 7.75 37.92 8.76
CA LYS A 75 8.97 37.74 7.96
C LYS A 75 8.66 36.90 6.71
N ALA A 76 9.30 37.24 5.60
CA ALA A 76 9.15 36.53 4.32
C ALA A 76 9.43 35.02 4.46
N THR A 77 10.44 34.60 5.22
CA THR A 77 10.77 33.19 5.45
C THR A 77 9.65 32.43 6.15
N THR A 78 9.01 33.03 7.16
CA THR A 78 7.87 32.44 7.88
C THR A 78 6.63 32.37 7.01
N PHE A 79 6.40 33.38 6.17
CA PHE A 79 5.32 33.35 5.19
C PHE A 79 5.52 32.21 4.18
N ILE A 80 6.71 32.11 3.60
CA ILE A 80 7.11 31.04 2.66
C ILE A 80 6.90 29.66 3.29
N GLN A 81 7.42 29.44 4.50
CA GLN A 81 7.24 28.17 5.22
C GLN A 81 5.76 27.81 5.39
N ASN A 82 4.96 28.73 5.92
CA ASN A 82 3.54 28.47 6.17
C ASN A 82 2.77 28.16 4.88
N VAL A 83 3.02 28.91 3.80
CA VAL A 83 2.35 28.69 2.51
C VAL A 83 2.72 27.33 1.92
N ILE A 84 4.00 26.95 2.01
CA ILE A 84 4.49 25.67 1.49
C ILE A 84 4.01 24.49 2.35
N ASP A 85 4.14 24.56 3.68
CA ASP A 85 3.73 23.48 4.58
C ASP A 85 2.23 23.21 4.49
N ASN A 86 1.42 24.25 4.33
CA ASN A 86 -0.02 24.11 4.10
C ASN A 86 -0.30 23.35 2.79
N ARG A 87 0.40 23.70 1.70
CA ARG A 87 0.24 23.00 0.41
C ARG A 87 0.70 21.55 0.48
N VAL A 88 1.84 21.28 1.12
CA VAL A 88 2.35 19.92 1.36
C VAL A 88 1.33 19.07 2.13
N CYS A 89 0.74 19.63 3.20
CA CYS A 89 -0.31 18.94 3.96
C CYS A 89 -1.53 18.61 3.08
N GLU A 90 -1.91 19.49 2.16
CA GLU A 90 -3.01 19.26 1.23
C GLU A 90 -2.67 18.16 0.20
N LEU A 91 -1.47 18.18 -0.36
CA LEU A 91 -0.97 17.16 -1.29
C LEU A 91 -0.98 15.77 -0.65
N ILE A 92 -0.44 15.62 0.56
CA ILE A 92 -0.46 14.34 1.29
C ILE A 92 -1.90 13.86 1.53
N ARG A 93 -2.78 14.74 2.01
CA ARG A 93 -4.19 14.40 2.26
C ARG A 93 -4.92 13.98 0.99
N ASN A 94 -4.63 14.63 -0.14
CA ASN A 94 -5.21 14.27 -1.43
C ASN A 94 -4.68 12.92 -1.90
N GLN A 95 -3.41 12.61 -1.69
CA GLN A 95 -2.82 11.32 -2.05
C GLN A 95 -3.39 10.18 -1.20
N GLU A 96 -3.55 10.39 0.11
CA GLU A 96 -4.20 9.41 0.99
C GLU A 96 -5.67 9.17 0.62
N ARG A 97 -6.40 10.21 0.18
CA ARG A 97 -7.78 10.08 -0.31
C ARG A 97 -7.83 9.32 -1.64
N GLN A 98 -6.94 9.63 -2.56
CA GLN A 98 -6.86 8.95 -3.87
C GLN A 98 -6.58 7.46 -3.70
N LYS A 99 -5.67 7.07 -2.80
CA LYS A 99 -5.43 5.64 -2.48
C LYS A 99 -6.62 4.91 -1.86
N ARG A 100 -7.56 5.63 -1.24
CA ARG A 100 -8.78 5.07 -0.64
C ARG A 100 -9.97 5.04 -1.61
N ASP A 101 -9.88 5.75 -2.73
CA ASP A 101 -10.95 5.77 -3.73
C ASP A 101 -10.81 4.53 -4.64
N TYR A 102 -11.58 3.48 -4.31
CA TYR A 102 -11.61 2.19 -5.00
C TYR A 102 -12.13 2.25 -6.45
N ARG A 103 -12.42 3.44 -6.98
CA ARG A 103 -13.04 3.66 -8.30
C ARG A 103 -12.07 4.13 -9.38
N ARG A 104 -10.78 4.34 -9.06
CA ARG A 104 -9.77 4.66 -10.07
C ARG A 104 -9.02 3.41 -10.50
N GLU A 105 -9.04 3.16 -11.81
CA GLU A 105 -8.20 2.20 -12.50
C GLU A 105 -6.79 2.81 -12.58
N GLU A 106 -5.81 2.21 -11.91
CA GLU A 106 -4.39 2.53 -12.12
C GLU A 106 -3.95 1.90 -13.45
N SER A 107 -3.22 2.67 -14.27
CA SER A 107 -2.64 2.15 -15.51
C SER A 107 -1.58 1.13 -15.15
N LEU A 108 -1.80 -0.12 -15.52
CA LEU A 108 -0.86 -1.22 -15.33
C LEU A 108 0.29 -1.03 -16.32
N THR A 109 1.35 -0.35 -15.92
CA THR A 109 2.59 -0.35 -16.69
C THR A 109 3.13 -1.78 -16.77
N GLU A 110 3.68 -2.12 -17.93
CA GLU A 110 3.88 -3.46 -18.49
C GLU A 110 4.82 -4.41 -17.72
N GLU A 111 4.43 -4.80 -16.52
CA GLU A 111 4.96 -5.99 -15.82
C GLU A 111 3.84 -6.99 -15.48
N ALA A 112 2.74 -6.92 -16.23
CA ALA A 112 1.68 -7.91 -16.23
C ALA A 112 2.03 -9.13 -17.11
N GLU A 113 3.25 -9.68 -16.99
CA GLU A 113 3.57 -11.00 -17.56
C GLU A 113 2.99 -12.16 -16.70
N CYS A 114 2.23 -11.85 -15.66
CA CYS A 114 1.38 -12.82 -14.99
C CYS A 114 -0.01 -12.21 -14.86
N GLY A 115 -1.00 -12.80 -15.54
CA GLY A 115 -2.39 -12.34 -15.61
C GLY A 115 -3.08 -12.23 -14.25
N LEU A 116 -2.86 -11.11 -13.56
CA LEU A 116 -3.51 -10.74 -12.31
C LEU A 116 -4.50 -9.61 -12.56
N LEU A 117 -5.66 -9.93 -13.15
CA LEU A 117 -6.84 -9.07 -13.07
C LEU A 117 -8.11 -9.91 -12.94
N ASP A 118 -8.12 -10.86 -11.99
CA ASP A 118 -9.38 -11.21 -11.33
C ASP A 118 -9.11 -11.70 -9.90
N GLY A 119 -9.94 -11.25 -8.97
CA GLY A 119 -9.98 -11.71 -7.58
C GLY A 119 -9.13 -10.90 -6.60
N THR A 120 -9.79 -10.04 -5.83
CA THR A 120 -9.47 -9.68 -4.43
C THR A 120 -7.98 -9.60 -4.06
N ARG A 121 -7.48 -8.36 -3.89
CA ARG A 121 -6.16 -8.03 -3.32
C ARG A 121 -5.62 -9.10 -2.36
N GLY A 122 -4.57 -9.80 -2.78
CA GLY A 122 -3.78 -10.71 -1.93
C GLY A 122 -4.02 -12.20 -2.12
N GLN A 123 -4.90 -12.63 -3.02
CA GLN A 123 -5.01 -14.05 -3.36
C GLN A 123 -4.17 -14.35 -4.61
N PRO A 124 -3.24 -15.33 -4.57
CA PRO A 124 -2.54 -15.77 -5.77
C PRO A 124 -3.58 -16.19 -6.81
N CYS A 125 -3.34 -15.92 -8.09
CA CYS A 125 -4.10 -16.52 -9.17
C CYS A 125 -3.87 -18.05 -9.11
N VAL A 126 -4.73 -18.76 -8.37
CA VAL A 126 -4.68 -20.22 -8.33
C VAL A 126 -5.31 -20.70 -9.63
N SER A 127 -4.47 -21.16 -10.57
CA SER A 127 -4.93 -21.77 -11.81
C SER A 127 -6.00 -22.83 -11.53
N ASP A 128 -6.99 -22.98 -12.42
CA ASP A 128 -8.02 -24.04 -12.32
C ASP A 128 -7.38 -25.42 -12.09
N HIS A 129 -6.23 -25.66 -12.71
CA HIS A 129 -5.45 -26.88 -12.54
C HIS A 129 -4.97 -27.08 -11.09
N SER A 130 -4.45 -26.04 -10.46
CA SER A 130 -3.98 -26.07 -9.07
C SER A 130 -5.13 -26.25 -8.07
N LEU A 131 -6.34 -25.73 -8.37
CA LEU A 131 -7.53 -26.03 -7.56
C LEU A 131 -7.98 -27.49 -7.69
N ILE A 132 -7.83 -28.08 -8.87
CA ILE A 132 -8.12 -29.50 -9.11
C ILE A 132 -7.10 -30.37 -8.37
N GLU A 133 -5.81 -30.07 -8.47
CA GLU A 133 -4.74 -30.78 -7.74
C GLU A 133 -4.97 -30.70 -6.22
N LEU A 134 -5.21 -29.50 -5.68
CA LEU A 134 -5.48 -29.32 -4.26
C LEU A 134 -6.72 -30.12 -3.81
N ARG A 135 -7.77 -30.18 -4.65
CA ARG A 135 -8.96 -31.00 -4.36
C ARG A 135 -8.62 -32.48 -4.30
N VAL A 136 -7.90 -32.99 -5.30
CA VAL A 136 -7.50 -34.40 -5.38
C VAL A 136 -6.63 -34.79 -4.18
N ASP A 137 -5.72 -33.90 -3.77
CA ASP A 137 -4.86 -34.13 -2.63
C ASP A 137 -5.65 -34.11 -1.32
N CYS A 138 -6.57 -33.16 -1.14
CA CYS A 138 -7.46 -33.14 0.01
C CYS A 138 -8.33 -34.41 0.09
N GLU A 139 -8.86 -34.90 -1.03
CA GLU A 139 -9.65 -36.13 -1.08
C GLU A 139 -8.80 -37.35 -0.70
N THR A 140 -7.57 -37.45 -1.24
CA THR A 140 -6.63 -38.54 -0.93
C THR A 140 -6.26 -38.56 0.55
N ILE A 141 -6.00 -37.39 1.13
CA ILE A 141 -5.67 -37.26 2.55
C ILE A 141 -6.88 -37.67 3.40
N LEU A 142 -8.09 -37.19 3.07
CA LEU A 142 -9.31 -37.54 3.80
C LEU A 142 -9.69 -39.02 3.71
N ASP A 143 -9.42 -39.68 2.57
CA ASP A 143 -9.66 -41.12 2.39
C ASP A 143 -8.68 -41.98 3.19
N SER A 144 -7.47 -41.49 3.45
CA SER A 144 -6.48 -42.16 4.30
C SER A 144 -6.80 -42.09 5.81
N MET A 145 -7.79 -41.28 6.20
CA MET A 145 -8.12 -41.04 7.60
C MET A 145 -9.17 -42.04 8.15
N PRO A 146 -9.09 -42.36 9.45
CA PRO A 146 -10.19 -42.99 10.18
C PRO A 146 -11.51 -42.25 10.00
N ASN A 147 -12.62 -42.99 9.88
CA ASN A 147 -13.96 -42.46 9.63
C ASN A 147 -14.38 -41.34 10.59
N ASP A 148 -13.98 -41.45 11.87
CA ASP A 148 -14.30 -40.47 12.90
C ASP A 148 -13.64 -39.11 12.63
N LEU A 149 -12.40 -39.10 12.13
CA LEU A 149 -11.67 -37.88 11.78
C LEU A 149 -12.19 -37.27 10.47
N ARG A 150 -12.49 -38.12 9.48
CA ARG A 150 -13.11 -37.70 8.22
C ARG A 150 -14.44 -36.98 8.46
N LEU A 151 -15.28 -37.53 9.35
CA LEU A 151 -16.57 -36.92 9.71
C LEU A 151 -16.39 -35.52 10.29
N ILE A 152 -15.40 -35.32 11.18
CA ILE A 152 -15.09 -34.01 11.76
C ILE A 152 -14.58 -33.06 10.67
N ALA A 153 -13.69 -33.51 9.79
CA ALA A 153 -13.15 -32.70 8.70
C ALA A 153 -14.25 -32.22 7.73
N GLU A 154 -15.21 -33.08 7.37
CA GLU A 154 -16.35 -32.70 6.53
C GLU A 154 -17.25 -31.66 7.22
N LEU A 155 -17.48 -31.79 8.53
CA LEU A 155 -18.28 -30.82 9.28
C LEU A 155 -17.56 -29.46 9.39
N LEU A 156 -16.24 -29.44 9.51
CA LEU A 156 -15.43 -28.20 9.59
C LEU A 156 -15.50 -27.37 8.30
N LYS A 157 -15.80 -27.98 7.14
CA LYS A 157 -15.96 -27.23 5.88
C LYS A 157 -17.13 -26.24 5.90
N THR A 158 -18.12 -26.47 6.77
CA THR A 158 -19.40 -25.76 6.74
C THR A 158 -19.83 -25.18 8.10
N THR A 159 -19.24 -25.66 9.20
CA THR A 159 -19.73 -25.38 10.55
C THR A 159 -18.58 -25.04 11.50
N SER A 160 -18.85 -24.20 12.51
CA SER A 160 -17.88 -23.84 13.55
C SER A 160 -17.55 -25.01 14.50
N ALA A 161 -16.35 -25.03 15.07
CA ALA A 161 -15.94 -26.08 16.02
C ALA A 161 -16.86 -26.18 17.25
N ALA A 162 -17.37 -25.06 17.76
CA ALA A 162 -18.28 -25.06 18.91
C ALA A 162 -19.62 -25.74 18.59
N ASP A 163 -20.14 -25.52 17.39
CA ASP A 163 -21.38 -26.13 16.92
C ASP A 163 -21.21 -27.62 16.62
N ILE A 164 -20.04 -28.03 16.10
CA ILE A 164 -19.69 -29.45 15.90
C ILE A 164 -19.69 -30.20 17.24
N ALA A 165 -19.07 -29.63 18.28
CA ALA A 165 -19.05 -30.24 19.62
C ALA A 165 -20.46 -30.48 20.16
N ARG A 166 -21.36 -29.50 19.99
CA ARG A 166 -22.77 -29.63 20.38
C ARG A 166 -23.52 -30.68 19.55
N LYS A 167 -23.32 -30.67 18.23
CA LYS A 167 -23.99 -31.59 17.28
C LYS A 167 -23.58 -33.04 17.49
N LEU A 168 -22.30 -33.28 17.78
CA LEU A 168 -21.74 -34.61 18.05
C LEU A 168 -21.83 -35.01 19.53
N ARG A 169 -22.39 -34.14 20.40
CA ARG A 169 -22.43 -34.32 21.87
C ARG A 169 -21.07 -34.71 22.45
N MET A 170 -20.01 -34.10 21.93
CA MET A 170 -18.63 -34.37 22.30
C MET A 170 -18.10 -33.25 23.21
N PRO A 171 -17.32 -33.56 24.26
CA PRO A 171 -16.61 -32.55 25.02
C PRO A 171 -15.70 -31.71 24.11
N THR A 172 -15.69 -30.39 24.27
CA THR A 172 -14.92 -29.46 23.43
C THR A 172 -13.42 -29.80 23.41
N ASN A 173 -12.89 -30.30 24.52
CA ASN A 173 -11.50 -30.73 24.62
C ASN A 173 -11.20 -31.93 23.70
N THR A 174 -12.10 -32.91 23.66
CA THR A 174 -11.98 -34.07 22.75
C THR A 174 -12.02 -33.64 21.29
N LEU A 175 -12.89 -32.69 20.93
CA LEU A 175 -12.93 -32.16 19.56
C LEU A 175 -11.64 -31.44 19.19
N ARG A 176 -11.09 -30.60 20.09
CA ARG A 176 -9.80 -29.92 19.85
C ARG A 176 -8.65 -30.91 19.62
N ASN A 177 -8.57 -31.98 20.40
CA ASN A 177 -7.58 -33.04 20.20
C ASN A 177 -7.73 -33.71 18.83
N ARG A 178 -8.96 -33.95 18.38
CA ARG A 178 -9.22 -34.51 17.04
C ARG A 178 -8.85 -33.53 15.92
N ILE A 179 -9.04 -32.22 16.12
CA ILE A 179 -8.61 -31.19 15.18
C ILE A 179 -7.07 -31.10 15.13
N ALA A 180 -6.40 -31.25 16.27
CA ALA A 180 -4.94 -31.34 16.31
C ALA A 180 -4.44 -32.57 15.55
N GLU A 181 -5.06 -33.74 15.76
CA GLU A 181 -4.75 -34.98 15.03
C GLU A 181 -5.00 -34.84 13.52
N LEU A 182 -6.04 -34.10 13.10
CA LEU A 182 -6.27 -33.72 11.71
C LEU A 182 -5.10 -32.87 11.18
N ARG A 183 -4.72 -31.82 11.90
CA ARG A 183 -3.63 -30.92 11.50
C ARG A 183 -2.30 -31.67 11.33
N GLU A 184 -1.95 -32.54 12.27
CA GLU A 184 -0.72 -33.36 12.19
C GLU A 184 -0.67 -34.19 10.91
N ARG A 185 -1.81 -34.77 10.49
CA ARG A 185 -1.87 -35.58 9.25
C ARG A 185 -1.72 -34.73 8.00
N PHE A 186 -2.33 -33.55 7.95
CA PHE A 186 -2.15 -32.63 6.83
C PHE A 186 -0.69 -32.15 6.72
N VAL A 187 -0.05 -31.83 7.85
CA VAL A 187 1.38 -31.48 7.89
C VAL A 187 2.25 -32.65 7.44
N ALA A 188 1.97 -33.88 7.88
CA ALA A 188 2.74 -35.07 7.47
C ALA A 188 2.70 -35.32 5.95
N THR A 189 1.65 -34.84 5.27
CA THR A 189 1.52 -34.88 3.80
C THR A 189 2.10 -33.66 3.08
N GLY A 190 2.71 -32.71 3.82
CA GLY A 190 3.31 -31.49 3.27
C GLY A 190 2.36 -30.29 3.20
N TYR A 191 1.15 -30.40 3.75
CA TYR A 191 0.12 -29.36 3.74
C TYR A 191 0.04 -28.65 5.11
N GLY A 192 0.95 -27.70 5.35
CA GLY A 192 0.96 -26.80 6.51
C GLY A 192 2.26 -26.80 7.32
N GLU A 193 2.39 -25.83 8.23
CA GLU A 193 3.48 -25.71 9.21
C GLU A 193 2.92 -25.89 10.62
N ILE A 194 3.61 -26.64 11.49
CA ILE A 194 3.25 -26.70 12.92
C ILE A 194 3.69 -25.39 13.55
N THR A 195 2.81 -24.39 13.56
CA THR A 195 3.01 -23.23 14.42
C THR A 195 2.81 -23.69 15.86
N GLU A 196 3.91 -23.95 16.57
CA GLU A 196 3.95 -24.13 18.02
C GLU A 196 3.53 -22.84 18.74
N SER A 197 2.27 -22.45 18.67
CA SER A 197 1.72 -21.37 19.50
C SER A 197 0.20 -21.41 19.53
N ASP A 198 -0.37 -21.96 20.60
CA ASP A 198 -1.30 -21.25 21.49
C ASP A 198 -1.75 -22.17 22.64
N ASP A 199 -0.78 -22.59 23.47
CA ASP A 199 -1.04 -22.91 24.87
C ASP A 199 -0.90 -21.62 25.68
N THR A 200 -1.89 -20.74 25.58
CA THR A 200 -2.16 -19.73 26.62
C THR A 200 -3.66 -19.50 26.69
N ASN A 201 -4.35 -20.41 27.39
CA ASN A 201 -5.69 -20.16 27.89
C ASN A 201 -5.60 -20.09 29.42
N ASP A 202 -5.42 -18.88 29.95
CA ASP A 202 -5.86 -18.52 31.30
C ASP A 202 -7.32 -18.07 31.23
#